data_AF-A0A955SUT9-F1
#
_entry.id   AF-A0A955SUT9-F1
#
_cell.length_a   1.000
_cell.length_b   1.000
_cell.length_c   1.000
_cell.angle_alpha   90.00
_cell.angle_beta   90.00
_cell.angle_gamma   90.00
#
_symmetry.space_group_name_H-M   'P 1'
#
loop_
_entity.id
_entity.type
_entity.pdbx_description
1 polymer ?
#
loop_
_entity_poly.entity_id
_entity_poly.type
_entity_poly.pdbx_seq_one_letter_code
_entity_poly.pdbx_strand_id
1 'polypeptide(L)'
;NRTPSDQAYIDLRKEYKQNEWVCAYALCWVTVEGDEPKEVVFRLGNNDTSKVFLNGEKVWDQRGARVASVDDDIIAVTLPPGTSTVLLKIGQAGLNWGFYFRISEPDSRRTPKGVSATIDPPGAQ
;
A
#
# COMPACT_ATOMS: atom_id res chain seq x y z
N ASN A 1 -11.35 14.02 8.48
CA ASN A 1 -10.67 13.01 9.31
C ASN A 1 -11.56 11.79 9.47
N ARG A 2 -11.46 10.79 8.57
CA ARG A 2 -12.07 9.48 8.83
C ARG A 2 -10.99 8.63 9.49
N THR A 3 -11.23 8.22 10.74
CA THR A 3 -10.51 7.09 11.34
C THR A 3 -10.79 5.88 10.44
N PRO A 4 -9.78 5.14 9.96
CA PRO A 4 -10.04 3.93 9.19
C PRO A 4 -10.84 2.96 10.05
N SER A 5 -12.04 2.59 9.60
CA SER A 5 -12.81 1.51 10.19
C SER A 5 -12.16 0.17 9.84
N ASP A 6 -12.55 -0.91 10.52
CA ASP A 6 -12.14 -2.29 10.15
C ASP A 6 -12.45 -2.62 8.67
N GLN A 7 -13.32 -1.85 8.01
CA GLN A 7 -13.60 -1.95 6.57
C GLN A 7 -12.40 -1.57 5.68
N ALA A 8 -11.40 -0.85 6.19
CA ALA A 8 -10.19 -0.50 5.43
C ALA A 8 -9.14 -1.62 5.42
N TYR A 9 -9.35 -2.69 6.20
CA TYR A 9 -8.45 -3.84 6.23
C TYR A 9 -8.72 -4.74 5.02
N ILE A 10 -7.69 -4.98 4.21
CA ILE A 10 -7.75 -5.99 3.16
C ILE A 10 -7.43 -7.34 3.78
N ASP A 11 -8.48 -8.14 4.00
CA ASP A 11 -8.41 -9.47 4.62
C ASP A 11 -8.11 -10.55 3.58
N LEU A 12 -6.83 -10.84 3.38
CA LEU A 12 -6.37 -11.79 2.36
C LEU A 12 -6.78 -13.24 2.67
N ARG A 13 -7.16 -13.55 3.92
CA ARG A 13 -7.69 -14.89 4.24
C ARG A 13 -9.03 -15.17 3.60
N LYS A 14 -9.83 -14.12 3.36
CA LYS A 14 -11.13 -14.25 2.69
C LYS A 14 -10.97 -14.47 1.18
N GLU A 15 -9.88 -13.97 0.62
CA GLU A 15 -9.59 -14.04 -0.82
C GLU A 15 -8.94 -15.38 -1.23
N TYR A 16 -8.16 -16.00 -0.35
CA TYR A 16 -7.37 -17.19 -0.68
C TYR A 16 -7.67 -18.39 0.22
N LYS A 17 -7.87 -19.56 -0.40
CA LYS A 17 -8.04 -20.84 0.32
C LYS A 17 -6.74 -21.34 0.96
N GLN A 18 -5.62 -21.25 0.24
CA GLN A 18 -4.30 -21.54 0.78
C GLN A 18 -3.70 -20.25 1.34
N ASN A 19 -3.54 -20.18 2.66
CA ASN A 19 -3.27 -18.93 3.36
C ASN A 19 -2.25 -19.07 4.52
N GLU A 20 -1.42 -20.11 4.50
CA GLU A 20 -0.28 -20.28 5.41
C GLU A 20 0.99 -20.56 4.60
N TRP A 21 2.14 -20.03 5.04
CA TRP A 21 3.42 -20.12 4.32
C TRP A 21 3.32 -19.67 2.84
N VAL A 22 2.61 -18.58 2.59
CA VAL A 22 2.36 -18.01 1.26
C VAL A 22 2.71 -16.52 1.19
N CYS A 23 2.65 -15.94 -0.01
CA CYS A 23 2.60 -14.49 -0.17
C CYS A 23 1.60 -14.09 -1.25
N ALA A 24 1.03 -12.90 -1.10
CA ALA A 24 0.14 -12.27 -2.07
C ALA A 24 0.75 -10.94 -2.51
N TYR A 25 0.33 -10.50 -3.68
CA TYR A 25 0.73 -9.25 -4.26
C TYR A 25 -0.51 -8.38 -4.48
N ALA A 26 -0.41 -7.10 -4.12
CA ALA A 26 -1.44 -6.10 -4.37
C ALA A 26 -0.83 -4.97 -5.20
N LEU A 27 -1.39 -4.72 -6.37
CA LEU A 27 -0.95 -3.70 -7.32
C LEU A 27 -2.01 -2.60 -7.42
N CYS A 28 -1.56 -1.35 -7.38
CA CYS A 28 -2.37 -0.23 -7.80
C CYS A 28 -1.54 0.75 -8.64
N TRP A 29 -2.25 1.58 -9.39
CA TRP A 29 -1.70 2.69 -10.14
C TRP A 29 -2.04 3.98 -9.44
N VAL A 30 -1.04 4.84 -9.25
CA VAL A 30 -1.16 6.13 -8.59
C VAL A 30 -0.83 7.20 -9.61
N THR A 31 -1.76 8.13 -9.83
CA THR A 31 -1.58 9.23 -10.78
C THR A 31 -1.41 10.54 -10.03
N VAL A 32 -0.33 11.24 -10.33
CA VAL A 32 -0.09 12.63 -9.92
C VAL A 32 -0.47 13.56 -11.08
N GLU A 33 -1.38 14.49 -10.82
CA GLU A 33 -1.79 15.53 -11.75
C GLU A 33 -0.74 16.65 -11.84
N GLY A 34 -0.58 17.23 -13.03
CA GLY A 34 0.39 18.30 -13.30
C GLY A 34 1.77 17.76 -13.73
N ASP A 35 2.76 18.65 -13.73
CA ASP A 35 4.09 18.40 -14.29
C ASP A 35 5.20 18.33 -13.22
N GLU A 36 4.85 18.48 -11.94
CA GLU A 36 5.80 18.50 -10.82
C GLU A 36 5.72 17.23 -9.97
N PRO A 37 6.86 16.69 -9.51
CA PRO A 37 6.87 15.54 -8.62
C PRO A 37 6.23 15.90 -7.27
N LYS A 38 5.67 14.89 -6.60
CA LYS A 38 4.97 15.07 -5.34
C LYS A 38 5.52 14.20 -4.23
N GLU A 39 5.94 14.84 -3.14
CA GLU A 39 6.30 14.16 -1.90
C GLU A 39 5.05 13.65 -1.19
N VAL A 40 5.03 12.35 -0.88
CA VAL A 40 3.93 11.71 -0.18
C VAL A 40 4.47 10.70 0.82
N VAL A 41 3.57 10.21 1.67
CA VAL A 41 3.84 9.10 2.58
C VAL A 41 2.93 7.94 2.24
N PHE A 42 3.53 6.77 2.02
CA PHE A 42 2.83 5.51 2.07
C PHE A 42 2.72 5.06 3.52
N ARG A 43 1.48 4.90 3.99
CA ARG A 43 1.18 4.39 5.33
C ARG A 43 0.70 2.96 5.21
N LEU A 44 1.48 2.04 5.75
CA LEU A 44 1.25 0.60 5.63
C LEU A 44 1.10 0.00 7.03
N GLY A 45 0.04 -0.77 7.21
CA GLY A 45 -0.06 -1.72 8.31
C GLY A 45 -0.17 -3.11 7.72
N ASN A 46 0.61 -4.09 8.15
CA ASN A 46 0.45 -5.46 7.65
C ASN A 46 0.59 -6.48 8.77
N ASN A 47 -0.01 -7.64 8.57
CA ASN A 47 0.30 -8.82 9.35
C ASN A 47 1.46 -9.58 8.67
N ASP A 48 2.35 -10.15 9.47
CA ASP A 48 3.59 -10.80 9.07
C ASP A 48 4.57 -9.89 8.32
N THR A 49 5.03 -10.28 7.13
CA THR A 49 6.11 -9.58 6.41
C THR A 49 5.57 -8.76 5.25
N SER A 50 6.25 -7.67 4.89
CA SER A 50 5.88 -6.88 3.73
C SER A 50 7.05 -6.29 2.97
N LYS A 51 6.86 -6.08 1.67
CA LYS A 51 7.75 -5.24 0.83
C LYS A 51 6.91 -4.30 0.00
N VAL A 52 7.42 -3.10 -0.25
CA VAL A 52 6.79 -2.11 -1.12
C VAL A 52 7.73 -1.78 -2.25
N PHE A 53 7.19 -1.79 -3.47
CA PHE A 53 7.89 -1.39 -4.67
C PHE A 53 7.16 -0.20 -5.32
N LEU A 54 7.91 0.82 -5.72
CA LEU A 54 7.44 1.95 -6.51
C LEU A 54 8.14 1.89 -7.87
N ASN A 55 7.36 1.81 -8.95
CA ASN A 55 7.89 1.69 -10.33
C ASN A 55 8.93 0.57 -10.50
N GLY A 56 8.72 -0.56 -9.81
CA GLY A 56 9.61 -1.73 -9.84
C GLY A 56 10.81 -1.64 -8.87
N GLU A 57 11.10 -0.48 -8.29
CA GLU A 57 12.16 -0.30 -7.30
C GLU A 57 11.66 -0.55 -5.88
N LYS A 58 12.39 -1.31 -5.08
CA LYS A 58 12.02 -1.61 -3.69
C LYS A 58 12.28 -0.40 -2.79
N VAL A 59 11.22 0.20 -2.27
CA VAL A 59 11.28 1.35 -1.35
C VAL A 59 11.12 0.95 0.13
N TRP A 60 10.65 -0.27 0.41
CA TRP A 60 10.47 -0.77 1.78
C TRP A 60 10.62 -2.28 1.89
N ASP A 61 11.11 -2.76 3.04
CA ASP A 61 11.37 -4.19 3.31
C ASP A 61 11.21 -4.49 4.81
N GLN A 62 9.99 -4.80 5.23
CA GLN A 62 9.69 -5.26 6.58
C GLN A 62 9.75 -6.80 6.63
N ARG A 63 10.59 -7.34 7.53
CA ARG A 63 10.95 -8.77 7.56
C ARG A 63 10.46 -9.54 8.79
N GLY A 64 9.91 -8.89 9.80
CA GLY A 64 9.53 -9.51 11.06
C GLY A 64 8.05 -9.86 11.11
N ALA A 65 7.68 -10.96 11.77
CA ALA A 65 6.27 -11.25 12.01
C ALA A 65 5.65 -10.20 12.95
N ARG A 66 4.46 -9.68 12.62
CA ARG A 66 3.71 -8.70 13.44
C ARG A 66 2.22 -8.76 13.16
N VAL A 67 1.44 -8.07 13.99
CA VAL A 67 0.01 -7.82 13.75
C VAL A 67 -0.16 -6.55 12.93
N ALA A 68 -1.18 -6.51 12.07
CA ALA A 68 -1.52 -5.32 11.30
C ALA A 68 -2.08 -4.22 12.22
N SER A 69 -1.41 -3.07 12.25
CA SER A 69 -1.89 -1.84 12.88
C SER A 69 -1.97 -0.72 11.83
N VAL A 70 -2.99 0.12 11.89
CA VAL A 70 -3.15 1.24 10.96
C VAL A 70 -1.95 2.18 11.05
N ASP A 71 -1.36 2.53 9.90
CA ASP A 71 -0.18 3.42 9.78
C ASP A 71 1.08 2.97 10.55
N ASP A 72 1.28 1.66 10.74
CA ASP A 72 2.43 1.13 11.49
C ASP A 72 3.77 1.52 10.84
N ASP A 73 3.86 1.40 9.52
CA ASP A 73 4.96 1.92 8.72
C ASP A 73 4.59 3.26 8.07
N ILE A 74 5.56 4.17 8.08
CA ILE A 74 5.52 5.50 7.45
C ILE A 74 6.68 5.57 6.47
N ILE A 75 6.39 5.43 5.17
CA ILE A 75 7.39 5.31 4.12
C ILE A 75 7.31 6.57 3.26
N ALA A 76 8.30 7.47 3.42
CA ALA A 76 8.39 8.67 2.60
C ALA A 76 8.85 8.31 1.19
N VAL A 77 8.14 8.81 0.18
CA VAL A 77 8.46 8.60 -1.23
C VAL A 77 8.16 9.86 -2.04
N THR A 78 8.81 9.99 -3.18
CA THR A 78 8.50 11.02 -4.18
C THR A 78 7.85 10.35 -5.37
N LEU A 79 6.61 10.72 -5.67
CA LEU A 79 5.90 10.27 -6.86
C LEU A 79 6.26 11.20 -8.03
N PRO A 80 6.73 10.68 -9.18
CA PRO A 80 6.87 11.50 -10.38
C PRO A 80 5.50 11.94 -10.92
N PRO A 81 5.45 13.01 -11.74
CA PRO A 81 4.26 13.38 -12.50
C PRO A 81 3.73 12.21 -13.33
N GLY A 82 2.41 12.15 -13.53
CA GLY A 82 1.76 11.06 -14.27
C GLY A 82 1.57 9.81 -13.42
N THR A 83 1.53 8.65 -14.08
CA THR A 83 1.17 7.39 -13.42
C THR A 83 2.39 6.59 -12.97
N SER A 84 2.39 6.21 -11.69
CA SER A 84 3.33 5.27 -11.08
C SER A 84 2.63 3.97 -10.66
N THR A 85 3.35 2.86 -10.64
CA THR A 85 2.87 1.59 -10.07
C THR A 85 3.33 1.46 -8.63
N VAL A 86 2.43 1.07 -7.73
CA VAL A 86 2.77 0.67 -6.36
C VAL A 86 2.40 -0.80 -6.19
N LEU A 87 3.41 -1.62 -5.88
CA LEU A 87 3.25 -3.05 -5.66
C LEU A 87 3.60 -3.38 -4.20
N LEU A 88 2.65 -3.97 -3.50
CA LEU A 88 2.88 -4.56 -2.19
C LEU A 88 3.08 -6.06 -2.35
N LYS A 89 4.07 -6.62 -1.65
CA LYS A 89 4.18 -8.05 -1.39
C LYS A 89 3.90 -8.28 0.09
N ILE A 90 2.88 -9.07 0.43
CA ILE A 90 2.52 -9.40 1.81
C ILE A 90 2.77 -10.88 2.03
N GLY A 91 3.75 -11.22 2.86
CA GLY A 91 4.05 -12.60 3.25
C GLY A 91 3.16 -13.06 4.40
N GLN A 92 3.04 -14.37 4.56
CA GLN A 92 2.20 -15.01 5.57
C GLN A 92 2.86 -16.27 6.09
N ALA A 93 2.98 -16.36 7.42
CA ALA A 93 3.44 -17.55 8.13
C ALA A 93 2.25 -18.42 8.57
N GLY A 94 1.20 -17.82 9.13
CA GLY A 94 -0.05 -18.49 9.49
C GLY A 94 -0.95 -17.61 10.38
N LEU A 95 -2.19 -18.06 10.61
CA LEU A 95 -3.24 -17.29 11.28
C LEU A 95 -3.67 -16.05 10.48
N ASN A 96 -3.59 -14.84 11.05
CA ASN A 96 -4.18 -13.63 10.46
C ASN A 96 -3.36 -13.17 9.26
N TRP A 97 -4.02 -12.69 8.20
CA TRP A 97 -3.30 -12.23 7.00
C TRP A 97 -4.00 -11.07 6.31
N GLY A 98 -3.26 -10.01 6.02
CA GLY A 98 -3.82 -8.82 5.39
C GLY A 98 -3.06 -7.56 5.71
N PHE A 99 -3.60 -6.45 5.25
CA PHE A 99 -2.96 -5.15 5.36
C PHE A 99 -3.93 -3.97 5.29
N TYR A 100 -3.47 -2.82 5.78
CA TYR A 100 -3.99 -1.49 5.53
C TYR A 100 -2.99 -0.76 4.64
N PHE A 101 -3.45 -0.02 3.64
CA PHE A 101 -2.59 0.84 2.84
C PHE A 101 -3.29 2.15 2.51
N ARG A 102 -2.58 3.26 2.65
CA ARG A 102 -3.04 4.56 2.16
C ARG A 102 -1.88 5.48 1.82
N ILE A 103 -2.18 6.46 0.97
CA ILE A 103 -1.28 7.55 0.60
C ILE A 103 -1.75 8.81 1.33
N SER A 104 -0.83 9.53 1.98
CA SER A 104 -1.12 10.80 2.62
C SER A 104 -0.08 11.86 2.32
N GLU A 105 -0.41 13.11 2.59
CA GLU A 105 0.58 14.19 2.68
C GLU A 105 1.63 13.85 3.77
N PRO A 106 2.87 14.35 3.68
CA PRO A 106 3.90 14.10 4.70
C PRO A 106 3.48 14.58 6.10
N ASP A 107 2.96 15.81 6.17
CA ASP A 107 2.66 16.50 7.43
C ASP A 107 1.23 16.25 7.93
N SER A 108 0.42 15.45 7.22
CA SER A 108 -0.96 15.18 7.63
C SER A 108 -1.46 13.82 7.16
N ARG A 109 -2.43 13.25 7.88
CA ARG A 109 -3.11 12.00 7.47
C ARG A 109 -4.14 12.20 6.34
N ARG A 110 -4.07 13.31 5.60
CA ARG A 110 -4.99 13.63 4.50
C ARG A 110 -4.46 13.07 3.19
N THR A 111 -5.35 12.61 2.33
CA THR A 111 -5.01 12.27 0.95
C THR A 111 -4.40 13.48 0.24
N PRO A 112 -3.29 13.32 -0.51
CA PRO A 112 -2.68 14.44 -1.18
C PRO A 112 -3.57 14.98 -2.30
N LYS A 113 -3.65 16.31 -2.45
CA LYS A 113 -4.37 16.93 -3.58
C LYS A 113 -3.72 16.55 -4.92
N GLY A 114 -4.52 16.32 -5.97
CA GLY A 114 -3.99 15.94 -7.30
C GLY A 114 -3.32 14.57 -7.32
N VAL A 115 -3.54 13.73 -6.30
CA VAL A 115 -3.09 12.33 -6.28
C VAL A 115 -4.32 11.44 -6.22
N SER A 116 -4.44 10.55 -7.20
CA SER A 116 -5.50 9.55 -7.28
C SER A 116 -4.90 8.15 -7.40
N ALA A 117 -5.66 7.12 -7.02
CA ALA A 117 -5.23 5.73 -7.14
C ALA A 117 -6.36 4.86 -7.70
N THR A 118 -6.01 3.86 -8.50
CA THR A 118 -6.92 2.88 -9.10
C THR A 118 -6.30 1.48 -9.11
N ILE A 119 -7.15 0.45 -9.15
CA ILE A 119 -6.76 -0.95 -9.37
C ILE A 119 -6.94 -1.38 -10.84
N ASP A 120 -7.39 -0.48 -11.70
CA ASP A 120 -7.49 -0.71 -13.13
C ASP A 120 -6.21 -0.22 -13.82
N PRO A 121 -5.61 -1.00 -14.72
CA PRO A 121 -4.43 -0.58 -15.44
C PRO A 121 -4.72 0.64 -16.33
N PRO A 122 -3.77 1.58 -16.49
CA PRO A 122 -3.93 2.74 -17.37
C PRO A 122 -4.26 2.30 -18.79
N GLY A 123 -5.33 2.85 -19.35
CA GLY A 123 -5.77 2.54 -20.71
C GLY A 123 -6.66 1.31 -20.85
N ALA A 124 -7.03 0.61 -19.77
CA ALA A 124 -8.16 -0.31 -19.81
C ALA A 124 -9.48 0.48 -19.85
N GLN A 125 -10.21 0.36 -20.96
CA GLN A 125 -11.63 0.74 -21.08
C GLN A 125 -12.49 -0.51 -20.93
#